data_AF-A0A378PRV5-F1
#
_entry.id   AF-A0A378PRV5-F1
#
_cell.length_a   1.000
_cell.length_b   1.000
_cell.length_c   1.000
_cell.angle_alpha   90.00
_cell.angle_beta   90.00
_cell.angle_gamma   90.00
#
_symmetry.space_group_name_H-M   'P 1'
#
loop_
_entity.id
_entity.type
_entity.pdbx_description
1 polymer ?
#
loop_
_entity_poly.entity_id
_entity_poly.type
_entity_poly.pdbx_seq_one_letter_code
_entity_poly.pdbx_strand_id
1 'polypeptide(L)'
;MSQIGKPIIRDNHDKSLKIIIWCSSILAMVVFGTMIFIAITEQAISIGGVRGAKTNHFEGIEAIKETYFLSACFMLSLGSGFWYFRYRRLIWLILFLCWIIFVVFVHMHYVR
;
A
#
# COMPACT_ATOMS: atom_id res chain seq x y z
N MET A 1 41.70 -34.39 2.36
CA MET A 1 41.78 -32.91 2.45
C MET A 1 40.53 -32.33 1.82
N SER A 2 39.59 -31.86 2.65
CA SER A 2 38.32 -31.27 2.22
C SER A 2 38.57 -29.89 1.64
N GLN A 3 38.14 -29.63 0.40
CA GLN A 3 38.17 -28.31 -0.22
C GLN A 3 37.11 -27.40 0.44
N ILE A 4 37.44 -26.85 1.61
CA ILE A 4 36.70 -25.78 2.24
C ILE A 4 37.23 -24.47 1.66
N GLY A 5 36.45 -23.78 0.83
CA GLY A 5 36.82 -22.44 0.35
C GLY A 5 36.44 -22.06 -1.08
N LYS A 6 35.39 -22.62 -1.69
CA LYS A 6 34.80 -21.97 -2.85
C LYS A 6 33.95 -20.79 -2.34
N PRO A 7 34.25 -19.52 -2.70
CA PRO A 7 33.35 -18.43 -2.38
C PRO A 7 32.02 -18.74 -3.06
N ILE A 8 30.97 -18.91 -2.27
CA ILE A 8 29.62 -19.06 -2.79
C ILE A 8 29.33 -17.77 -3.54
N ILE A 9 29.16 -17.86 -4.87
CA ILE A 9 28.80 -16.75 -5.76
C ILE A 9 27.41 -16.27 -5.34
N ARG A 10 27.33 -15.47 -4.27
CA ARG A 10 26.07 -15.08 -3.60
C ARG A 10 25.64 -13.66 -3.95
N ASP A 11 26.56 -12.84 -4.47
CA ASP A 11 26.33 -11.42 -4.73
C ASP A 11 25.27 -11.16 -5.81
N ASN A 12 25.20 -11.99 -6.85
CA ASN A 12 24.28 -11.76 -7.96
C ASN A 12 22.84 -12.19 -7.64
N HIS A 13 22.66 -13.19 -6.77
CA HIS A 13 21.35 -13.66 -6.34
C HIS A 13 20.66 -12.62 -5.44
N ASP A 14 21.39 -12.06 -4.48
CA ASP A 14 20.87 -11.02 -3.57
C ASP A 14 20.53 -9.72 -4.32
N LYS A 15 21.30 -9.38 -5.37
CA LYS A 15 21.01 -8.21 -6.23
C LYS A 15 19.75 -8.42 -7.06
N SER A 16 19.58 -9.60 -7.65
CA SER A 16 18.41 -9.95 -8.47
C SER A 16 17.13 -9.95 -7.63
N LEU A 17 17.18 -10.51 -6.42
CA LEU A 17 16.05 -10.56 -5.50
C LEU A 17 15.60 -9.16 -5.06
N LYS A 18 16.55 -8.24 -4.80
CA LYS A 18 16.25 -6.83 -4.50
C LYS A 18 15.50 -6.13 -5.63
N ILE A 19 15.93 -6.35 -6.88
CA ILE A 19 15.28 -5.75 -8.07
C ILE A 19 13.86 -6.30 -8.21
N ILE A 20 13.67 -7.61 -8.03
CA ILE A 20 12.35 -8.24 -8.09
C ILE A 20 11.41 -7.66 -7.03
N ILE A 21 11.88 -7.50 -5.78
CA ILE A 21 11.10 -6.88 -4.69
C ILE A 21 10.72 -5.44 -5.06
N TRP A 22 11.63 -4.66 -5.65
CA TRP A 22 11.35 -3.30 -6.08
C TRP A 22 10.28 -3.26 -7.18
N CYS A 23 10.42 -4.07 -8.21
CA CYS A 23 9.44 -4.15 -9.30
C CYS A 23 8.06 -4.60 -8.81
N SER A 24 8.01 -5.63 -7.95
CA SER A 24 6.73 -6.09 -7.38
C SER A 24 6.11 -5.06 -6.44
N SER A 25 6.92 -4.33 -5.67
CA SER A 25 6.46 -3.24 -4.79
C SER A 25 5.84 -2.09 -5.60
N ILE A 26 6.47 -1.68 -6.70
CA ILE A 26 5.93 -0.64 -7.60
C ILE A 26 4.61 -1.11 -8.22
N LEU A 27 4.56 -2.35 -8.72
CA LEU A 27 3.33 -2.89 -9.31
C LEU A 27 2.19 -2.95 -8.28
N ALA A 28 2.49 -3.42 -7.06
CA ALA A 28 1.53 -3.48 -5.97
C ALA A 28 1.03 -2.08 -5.57
N MET A 29 1.92 -1.08 -5.52
CA MET A 29 1.51 0.30 -5.28
C MET A 29 0.54 0.82 -6.34
N VAL A 30 0.79 0.53 -7.63
CA VAL A 30 -0.12 0.93 -8.71
C VAL A 30 -1.48 0.26 -8.53
N VAL A 31 -1.52 -1.05 -8.27
CA VAL A 31 -2.76 -1.81 -8.09
C VAL A 31 -3.55 -1.33 -6.86
N PHE A 32 -2.91 -1.22 -5.70
CA PHE A 32 -3.61 -0.75 -4.50
C PHE A 32 -4.01 0.71 -4.61
N GLY A 33 -3.19 1.56 -5.26
CA GLY A 33 -3.52 2.95 -5.51
C GLY A 33 -4.74 3.12 -6.41
N THR A 34 -4.86 2.33 -7.48
CA THR A 34 -6.04 2.36 -8.35
C THR A 34 -7.28 1.84 -7.62
N MET A 35 -7.16 0.77 -6.83
CA MET A 35 -8.27 0.25 -6.02
C MET A 35 -8.76 1.27 -4.97
N ILE A 36 -7.86 1.98 -4.28
CA ILE A 36 -8.21 3.06 -3.35
C ILE A 36 -8.96 4.18 -4.09
N PHE A 37 -8.48 4.57 -5.26
CA PHE A 37 -9.13 5.60 -6.08
C PHE A 37 -10.56 5.20 -6.47
N ILE A 38 -10.74 3.94 -6.91
CA ILE A 38 -12.07 3.40 -7.25
C ILE A 38 -12.98 3.43 -6.03
N ALA A 39 -12.53 2.92 -4.88
CA ALA A 39 -13.34 2.85 -3.67
C ALA A 39 -13.76 4.24 -3.14
N ILE A 40 -12.86 5.23 -3.17
CA ILE A 40 -13.20 6.62 -2.82
C ILE A 40 -14.20 7.21 -3.83
N THR A 41 -14.05 6.88 -5.11
CA THR A 41 -14.95 7.36 -6.17
C THR A 41 -16.34 6.74 -6.03
N GLU A 42 -16.43 5.45 -5.70
CA GLU A 42 -17.71 4.77 -5.43
C GLU A 42 -18.44 5.41 -4.24
N GLN A 43 -17.75 5.68 -3.14
CA GLN A 43 -18.34 6.40 -2.01
C GLN A 43 -18.83 7.81 -2.40
N ALA A 44 -18.05 8.54 -3.21
CA ALA A 44 -18.43 9.87 -3.67
C ALA A 44 -19.67 9.86 -4.61
N ILE A 45 -19.97 8.71 -5.23
CA ILE A 45 -21.09 8.53 -6.16
C ILE A 45 -22.33 7.95 -5.46
N SER A 46 -22.16 7.06 -4.47
CA SER A 46 -23.29 6.45 -3.73
C SER A 46 -24.07 7.46 -2.87
N ILE A 47 -25.35 7.20 -2.58
CA ILE A 47 -26.24 8.12 -1.85
C ILE A 47 -25.60 8.50 -0.50
N GLY A 48 -25.16 9.76 -0.41
CA GLY A 48 -24.33 10.33 0.65
C GLY A 48 -23.10 11.10 0.13
N GLY A 49 -22.66 10.80 -1.09
CA GLY A 49 -21.57 11.48 -1.81
C GLY A 49 -22.04 12.58 -2.77
N VAL A 50 -21.14 13.53 -3.06
CA VAL A 50 -21.34 14.79 -3.81
C VAL A 50 -22.04 14.62 -5.17
N ARG A 51 -22.04 13.43 -5.79
CA ARG A 51 -22.56 13.19 -7.16
C ARG A 51 -23.86 12.38 -7.27
N GLY A 52 -24.46 11.91 -6.16
CA GLY A 52 -25.89 11.55 -6.09
C GLY A 52 -26.42 10.50 -7.08
N ALA A 53 -25.69 9.40 -7.33
CA ALA A 53 -26.29 8.25 -8.03
C ALA A 53 -27.15 7.43 -7.06
N LYS A 54 -28.27 6.87 -7.53
CA LYS A 54 -29.17 6.01 -6.75
C LYS A 54 -28.58 4.61 -6.49
N THR A 55 -27.34 4.51 -6.02
CA THR A 55 -26.77 3.24 -5.54
C THR A 55 -26.97 3.12 -4.02
N ASN A 56 -27.10 1.90 -3.52
CA ASN A 56 -27.51 1.66 -2.14
C ASN A 56 -26.47 2.20 -1.15
N HIS A 57 -26.91 2.88 -0.09
CA HIS A 57 -26.05 3.46 0.96
C HIS A 57 -25.09 2.43 1.60
N PHE A 58 -25.43 1.15 1.54
CA PHE A 58 -24.61 0.04 2.02
C PHE A 58 -23.33 -0.18 1.20
N GLU A 59 -23.40 -0.01 -0.12
CA GLU A 59 -22.27 -0.24 -1.04
C GLU A 59 -21.14 0.77 -0.79
N GLY A 60 -21.50 2.03 -0.53
CA GLY A 60 -20.54 3.08 -0.22
C GLY A 60 -19.79 2.85 1.10
N ILE A 61 -20.51 2.49 2.16
CA ILE A 61 -19.89 2.23 3.47
C ILE A 61 -18.94 1.03 3.41
N GLU A 62 -19.28 -0.01 2.64
CA GLU A 62 -18.35 -1.13 2.38
C GLU A 62 -17.11 -0.69 1.59
N ALA A 63 -17.27 0.15 0.55
CA ALA A 63 -16.14 0.70 -0.19
C ALA A 63 -15.16 1.49 0.71
N ILE A 64 -15.66 2.25 1.69
CA ILE A 64 -14.78 2.92 2.67
C ILE A 64 -14.02 1.91 3.54
N LYS A 65 -14.68 0.83 4.00
CA LYS A 65 -14.00 -0.20 4.80
C LYS A 65 -12.85 -0.83 4.03
N GLU A 66 -13.09 -1.14 2.76
CA GLU A 66 -12.05 -1.66 1.85
C GLU A 66 -10.93 -0.63 1.65
N THR A 67 -11.25 0.66 1.58
CA THR A 67 -10.25 1.73 1.46
C THR A 67 -9.23 1.72 2.60
N TYR A 68 -9.66 1.46 3.84
CA TYR A 68 -8.72 1.37 4.97
C TYR A 68 -7.75 0.20 4.82
N PHE A 69 -8.25 -0.98 4.43
CA PHE A 69 -7.42 -2.15 4.21
C PHE A 69 -6.46 -1.95 3.04
N LEU A 70 -6.97 -1.49 1.90
CA LEU A 70 -6.19 -1.23 0.69
C LEU A 70 -5.10 -0.17 0.92
N SER A 71 -5.40 0.87 1.71
CA SER A 71 -4.40 1.89 2.08
C SER A 71 -3.27 1.33 2.95
N ALA A 72 -3.56 0.38 3.84
CA ALA A 72 -2.53 -0.32 4.60
C ALA A 72 -1.65 -1.17 3.66
N CYS A 73 -2.26 -1.91 2.73
CA CYS A 73 -1.54 -2.68 1.71
C CYS A 73 -0.66 -1.81 0.81
N PHE A 74 -1.13 -0.61 0.44
CA PHE A 74 -0.35 0.38 -0.31
C PHE A 74 0.89 0.84 0.48
N MET A 75 0.71 1.19 1.75
CA MET A 75 1.81 1.64 2.62
C MET A 75 2.84 0.53 2.88
N LEU A 76 2.37 -0.72 3.06
CA LEU A 76 3.25 -1.89 3.17
C LEU A 76 4.06 -2.13 1.90
N SER A 77 3.43 -1.99 0.73
CA SER A 77 4.07 -2.13 -0.58
C SER A 77 5.10 -1.03 -0.84
N LEU A 78 4.82 0.20 -0.41
CA LEU A 78 5.80 1.29 -0.42
C LEU A 78 6.96 1.01 0.54
N GLY A 79 6.67 0.52 1.74
CA GLY A 79 7.67 0.19 2.77
C GLY A 79 8.58 -0.98 2.39
N SER A 80 8.07 -1.99 1.67
CA SER A 80 8.86 -3.15 1.24
C SER A 80 9.99 -2.79 0.27
N GLY A 81 9.82 -1.74 -0.56
CA GLY A 81 10.88 -1.21 -1.42
C GLY A 81 12.10 -0.71 -0.62
N PHE A 82 11.88 -0.22 0.60
CA PHE A 82 12.93 0.34 1.45
C PHE A 82 13.47 -0.64 2.51
N TRP A 83 13.16 -1.94 2.41
CA TRP A 83 13.52 -2.93 3.43
C TRP A 83 15.03 -3.00 3.73
N TYR A 84 15.86 -2.76 2.71
CA TYR A 84 17.32 -2.83 2.78
C TYR A 84 17.99 -1.48 3.12
N PHE A 85 17.22 -0.41 3.34
CA PHE A 85 17.78 0.89 3.74
C PHE A 85 18.24 0.90 5.20
N ARG A 86 19.34 1.62 5.47
CA ARG A 86 19.89 1.81 6.83
C ARG A 86 18.86 2.41 7.80
N TYR A 87 17.97 3.27 7.30
CA TYR A 87 16.95 3.98 8.08
C TYR A 87 15.57 3.31 8.03
N ARG A 88 15.47 2.00 7.75
CA ARG A 88 14.19 1.30 7.59
C ARG A 88 13.17 1.60 8.69
N ARG A 89 13.59 1.66 9.96
CA ARG A 89 12.70 1.92 11.09
C ARG A 89 12.07 3.33 11.03
N LEU A 90 12.86 4.33 10.64
CA LEU A 90 12.38 5.70 10.48
C LEU A 90 11.42 5.81 9.29
N ILE A 91 11.72 5.14 8.17
CA ILE A 91 10.84 5.08 7.00
C ILE A 91 9.50 4.44 7.38
N TRP A 92 9.52 3.30 8.07
CA TRP A 92 8.31 2.63 8.57
C TRP A 92 7.48 3.51 9.50
N LEU A 93 8.13 4.27 10.38
CA LEU A 93 7.45 5.22 11.27
C LEU A 93 6.79 6.37 10.50
N ILE A 94 7.49 6.95 9.52
CA ILE A 94 6.93 7.99 8.66
C ILE A 94 5.73 7.45 7.86
N LEU A 95 5.85 6.26 7.27
CA LEU A 95 4.75 5.62 6.54
C LEU A 95 3.53 5.36 7.43
N PHE A 96 3.76 4.91 8.67
CA PHE A 96 2.69 4.71 9.63
C PHE A 96 1.99 6.03 10.01
N LEU A 97 2.75 7.11 10.22
CA LEU A 97 2.16 8.44 10.47
C LEU A 97 1.36 8.96 9.27
N CYS A 98 1.91 8.82 8.05
CA CYS A 98 1.20 9.18 6.81
C CYS A 98 -0.09 8.37 6.66
N TRP A 99 -0.07 7.08 7.00
CA TRP A 99 -1.25 6.22 6.98
C TRP A 99 -2.32 6.69 7.98
N ILE A 100 -1.95 7.02 9.22
CA ILE A 100 -2.89 7.57 10.21
C ILE A 100 -3.54 8.86 9.69
N ILE A 101 -2.74 9.79 9.14
CA ILE A 101 -3.25 11.05 8.59
C ILE A 101 -4.26 10.77 7.47
N PHE A 102 -3.94 9.83 6.57
CA PHE A 102 -4.84 9.41 5.50
C PHE A 102 -6.15 8.81 6.04
N VAL A 103 -6.08 7.90 7.01
CA VAL A 103 -7.26 7.27 7.63
C VAL A 103 -8.15 8.34 8.27
N VAL A 104 -7.56 9.28 9.03
CA VAL A 104 -8.31 10.39 9.65
C VAL A 104 -8.96 11.26 8.58
N PHE A 105 -8.25 11.60 7.51
CA PHE A 105 -8.79 12.38 6.39
C PHE A 105 -9.98 11.68 5.74
N VAL A 106 -9.85 10.40 5.39
CA VAL A 106 -10.94 9.62 4.78
C VAL A 106 -12.14 9.54 5.72
N HIS A 107 -11.91 9.26 7.00
CA HIS A 107 -12.98 9.15 7.98
C HIS A 107 -13.77 10.47 8.13
N MET A 108 -13.06 11.60 8.24
CA MET A 108 -13.69 12.91 8.45
C MET A 108 -14.45 13.43 7.23
N HIS A 109 -14.02 13.08 6.02
CA HIS A 109 -14.63 13.58 4.78
C HIS A 109 -15.70 12.66 4.16
N TYR A 110 -15.65 11.36 4.43
CA TYR A 110 -16.47 10.38 3.72
C TYR A 110 -17.38 9.53 4.61
N VAL A 111 -17.11 9.45 5.92
CA VAL A 111 -17.92 8.68 6.88
C VAL A 111 -18.87 9.56 7.70
N ARG A 112 -18.46 10.79 7.99
CA ARG A 112 -19.25 11.74 8.78
C ARG A 112 -20.36 12.37 7.95
#